data_AF-A0A3B9ZQV5-F1
#
_entry.id   AF-A0A3B9ZQV5-F1
#
_cell.length_a   1.000
_cell.length_b   1.000
_cell.length_c   1.000
_cell.angle_alpha   90.00
_cell.angle_beta   90.00
_cell.angle_gamma   90.00
#
_symmetry.space_group_name_H-M   'P 1'
#
loop_
_entity.id
_entity.type
_entity.pdbx_description
1 polymer ?
#
loop_
_entity_poly.entity_id
_entity_poly.type
_entity_poly.pdbx_seq_one_letter_code
_entity_poly.pdbx_strand_id
1 'polypeptide(L)' 'MDYLLDTNICIHYFKGQFELKNKIERIGYQRFAISEITLAELIYGAEKRIKCKRR' A
#
# COMPACT_ATOMS: atom_id res chain seq x y z
N MET A 1 15.86 4.27 -7.83
CA MET A 1 14.86 3.44 -7.11
C MET A 1 15.40 3.31 -5.71
N ASP A 2 14.86 4.10 -4.80
CA ASP A 2 15.58 4.44 -3.58
C ASP A 2 14.87 3.89 -2.33
N TYR A 3 13.58 3.58 -2.47
CA TYR A 3 12.74 3.11 -1.39
C TYR A 3 11.89 1.92 -1.86
N LEU A 4 12.00 0.80 -1.15
CA LEU A 4 11.09 -0.33 -1.30
C LEU A 4 9.99 -0.21 -0.26
N LEU A 5 8.74 -0.14 -0.71
CA LEU A 5 7.57 -0.03 0.13
C LEU A 5 7.18 -1.40 0.68
N ASP A 6 7.00 -1.47 1.99
CA ASP A 6 6.42 -2.61 2.67
C ASP A 6 4.88 -2.58 2.62
N THR A 7 4.26 -3.74 2.76
CA THR A 7 2.79 -3.92 2.77
C THR A 7 2.12 -3.03 3.81
N ASN A 8 2.72 -2.85 4.99
CA ASN A 8 2.16 -1.98 6.03
C ASN A 8 2.10 -0.52 5.59
N ILE A 9 3.14 -0.03 4.92
CA ILE A 9 3.19 1.36 4.44
C ILE A 9 2.10 1.58 3.38
N CYS A 10 1.95 0.64 2.45
CA CYS A 10 0.87 0.67 1.47
C CYS A 10 -0.52 0.67 2.14
N ILE A 11 -0.74 -0.17 3.15
CA ILE A 11 -2.01 -0.20 3.90
C ILE A 11 -2.28 1.15 4.59
N HIS A 12 -1.30 1.74 5.27
CA HIS A 12 -1.47 3.04 5.91
C HIS A 12 -1.70 4.17 4.91
N TYR A 13 -1.05 4.11 3.74
CA TYR A 13 -1.30 5.01 2.62
C TYR A 13 -2.75 4.92 2.11
N PHE A 14 -3.26 3.70 1.90
CA PHE A 14 -4.66 3.49 1.48
C PHE A 14 -5.66 3.91 2.56
N LYS A 15 -5.32 3.76 3.84
CA LYS A 15 -6.13 4.24 4.98
C LYS A 15 -6.06 5.76 5.18
N GLY A 16 -5.18 6.48 4.48
CA GLY A 16 -4.99 7.93 4.63
C GLY A 16 -4.40 8.34 5.98
N GLN A 17 -3.66 7.44 6.64
CA GLN A 17 -3.06 7.72 7.94
C GLN A 17 -1.65 8.33 7.78
N PHE A 18 -1.20 9.05 8.82
CA PHE A 18 0.18 9.56 8.95
C PHE A 18 0.65 10.52 7.84
N GLU A 19 -0.28 11.17 7.12
CA GLU A 19 0.03 12.09 6.02
C GLU A 19 0.99 11.51 4.97
N LEU A 20 0.98 10.18 4.81
CA LEU A 20 1.87 9.46 3.88
C LEU A 20 1.69 9.94 2.44
N LYS A 21 0.47 10.36 2.07
CA LYS A 21 0.17 10.97 0.77
C LYS A 21 1.04 12.21 0.52
N ASN A 22 1.04 13.17 1.44
CA ASN A 22 1.84 14.39 1.32
C ASN A 22 3.34 14.08 1.22
N LYS A 23 3.82 13.08 1.98
CA LYS A 23 5.23 12.68 1.96
C LYS A 23 5.62 12.01 0.64
N ILE A 24 4.75 11.14 0.10
CA ILE A 24 4.99 10.44 -1.17
C ILE A 24 4.89 11.40 -2.36
N GLU A 25 3.93 12.34 -2.35
CA GLU A 25 3.84 13.38 -3.38
C GLU A 25 5.08 14.29 -3.40
N ARG A 26 5.62 14.65 -2.23
CA ARG A 26 6.85 15.45 -2.14
C ARG A 26 8.09 14.74 -2.66
N ILE A 27 8.20 13.43 -2.44
CA ILE A 27 9.36 12.62 -2.86
C ILE A 27 9.22 12.17 -4.33
N GLY A 28 7.99 11.99 -4.80
CA GLY A 28 7.65 11.52 -6.14
C GLY A 28 7.57 10.00 -6.24
N TYR A 29 6.55 9.50 -6.93
CA TYR A 29 6.27 8.07 -7.09
C TYR A 29 7.40 7.29 -7.79
N GLN A 30 8.22 7.95 -8.62
CA GLN A 30 9.32 7.31 -9.36
C GLN A 30 10.46 6.78 -8.49
N ARG A 31 10.56 7.24 -7.23
CA ARG A 31 11.60 6.79 -6.28
C ARG A 31 11.17 5.57 -5.47
N PHE A 32 9.88 5.23 -5.49
CA PHE A 32 9.32 4.11 -4.75
C PHE A 32 9.12 2.90 -5.65
N ALA A 33 9.49 1.74 -5.14
CA ALA A 33 9.19 0.44 -5.72
C ALA A 33 8.36 -0.38 -4.73
N ILE A 34 7.59 -1.33 -5.26
CA ILE A 34 6.92 -2.37 -4.48
C ILE A 34 7.38 -3.73 -5.01
N SER A 35 7.48 -4.71 -4.11
CA SER A 35 7.68 -6.09 -4.51
C SER A 35 6.38 -6.68 -5.05
N GLU A 36 6.47 -7.62 -5.99
CA GLU A 36 5.31 -8.40 -6.46
C GLU A 36 4.64 -9.17 -5.31
N ILE A 37 5.41 -9.57 -4.30
CA ILE A 37 4.90 -10.24 -3.10
C ILE A 37 3.98 -9.30 -2.31
N THR A 38 4.42 -8.06 -2.09
CA THR A 38 3.62 -7.00 -1.44
C THR A 38 2.34 -6.71 -2.20
N LEU A 39 2.38 -6.73 -3.53
CA LEU A 39 1.18 -6.58 -4.35
C LEU A 39 0.19 -7.73 -4.13
N ALA A 40 0.67 -8.98 -4.09
CA ALA A 40 -0.17 -10.15 -3.84
C ALA A 40 -0.83 -10.10 -2.44
N GLU A 41 -0.09 -9.70 -1.41
CA GLU A 41 -0.62 -9.54 -0.05
C GLU A 41 -1.73 -8.47 0.03
N LEU A 42 -1.53 -7.33 -0.65
CA LEU A 42 -2.52 -6.26 -0.71
C LEU A 42 -3.82 -6.71 -1.39
N ILE A 43 -3.70 -7.39 -2.55
CA ILE A 43 -4.86 -7.92 -3.29
C ILE A 43 -5.61 -8.94 -2.43
N TYR A 44 -4.89 -9.89 -1.83
CA TYR A 44 -5.48 -10.89 -0.96
C TYR A 44 -6.20 -10.25 0.25
N GLY A 45 -5.58 -9.25 0.89
CA GLY A 45 -6.18 -8.51 1.99
C GLY A 45 -7.47 -7.78 1.61
N ALA A 46 -7.51 -7.17 0.42
CA ALA A 46 -8.68 -6.49 -0.11
C ALA A 46 -9.83 -7.48 -0.39
N GLU A 47 -9.55 -8.58 -1.09
CA GLU A 47 -10.52 -9.64 -1.42
C GLU A 47 -11.10 -10.29 -0.16
N LYS A 48 -10.26 -10.57 0.85
CA LYS A 48 -10.71 -11.15 2.12
C LYS A 48 -11.74 -10.27 2.83
N ARG A 49 -11.58 -8.94 2.79
CA ARG A 49 -12.56 -8.00 3.36
C ARG A 49 -13.90 -8.04 2.64
N ILE A 50 -13.90 -8.13 1.31
CA ILE A 50 -15.11 -8.20 0.49
C ILE A 50 -15.86 -9.51 0.79
N LYS A 51 -15.15 -10.63 0.83
CA LYS A 51 -15.74 -11.95 1.09
C LYS A 51 -16.36 -12.06 2.49
N CYS A 52 -15.75 -11.44 3.51
CA CYS A 52 -16.28 -11.44 4.87
C CYS A 52 -17.56 -10.59 5.01
N LYS A 53 -17.77 -9.58 4.15
CA LYS A 53 -18.99 -8.75 4.13
C LYS A 53 -20.17 -9.41 3.42
N ARG A 54 -19.94 -10.56 2.77
CA ARG A 54 -20.95 -11.36 2.03
C ARG A 54 -21.43 -12.58 2.82
N ARG A 55 -21.06 -12.72 4.09
CA ARG A 55 -21.59 -13.74 5.02
C ARG A 55 -22.43 -13.10 6.11
#